data_AF-A0A8T7ESR0-F1
#
_entry.id   AF-A0A8T7ESR0-F1
#
_cell.length_a   1.000
_cell.length_b   1.000
_cell.length_c   1.000
_cell.angle_alpha   90.00
_cell.angle_beta   90.00
_cell.angle_gamma   90.00
#
_symmetry.space_group_name_H-M   'P 1'
#
loop_
_entity.id
_entity.type
_entity.pdbx_description
1 polymer ?
#
loop_
_entity_poly.entity_id
_entity_poly.type
_entity_poly.pdbx_seq_one_letter_code
_entity_poly.pdbx_strand_id
1 'polypeptide(L)'
;MRTARGTIMREAWDALPDARIVVRENYAAVYAGQTSRYTHGVLGDTVEATALIVFDTETLAEVYRIVLDDGLVFEGLTPLWADIDGNGVEELIATVADEEVGARIRVYAGDTGSQIAEGPLIGRGGRWRHRSSPGRSVRMA
;
A
#
# COMPACT_ATOMS: atom_id res chain seq x y z
N MET A 1 38.90 4.73 16.96
CA MET A 1 37.52 4.22 16.82
C MET A 1 37.00 4.67 15.45
N ARG A 2 37.00 3.79 14.44
CA ARG A 2 36.59 4.12 13.07
C ARG A 2 35.15 3.66 12.86
N THR A 3 34.20 4.58 12.77
CA THR A 3 32.90 4.31 12.16
C THR A 3 33.07 4.45 10.65
N ALA A 4 32.83 3.37 9.90
CA ALA A 4 32.69 3.46 8.45
C ALA A 4 31.43 4.31 8.17
N ARG A 5 31.61 5.49 7.57
CA ARG A 5 30.48 6.29 7.08
C ARG A 5 29.95 5.61 5.83
N GLY A 6 28.89 4.82 5.97
CA GLY A 6 28.08 4.42 4.82
C GLY A 6 27.47 5.64 4.16
N THR A 7 27.26 5.59 2.85
CA THR A 7 26.49 6.60 2.12
C THR A 7 25.04 6.55 2.61
N ILE A 8 24.48 7.70 2.99
CA ILE A 8 23.04 7.82 3.29
C ILE A 8 22.36 8.22 1.99
N MET A 9 21.40 7.40 1.54
CA MET A 9 20.50 7.72 0.43
C MET A 9 19.18 8.27 0.98
N ARG A 10 18.54 9.18 0.24
CA ARG A 10 17.23 9.75 0.58
C ARG A 10 16.46 10.00 -0.71
N GLU A 11 15.20 9.59 -0.71
CA GLU A 11 14.26 9.87 -1.78
C GLU A 11 12.99 10.53 -1.20
N ALA A 12 12.31 11.34 -2.00
CA ALA A 12 11.12 12.07 -1.58
C ALA A 12 9.90 11.62 -2.37
N TRP A 13 9.06 10.79 -1.76
CA TRP A 13 7.91 10.16 -2.41
C TRP A 13 6.55 10.78 -2.08
N ASP A 14 6.51 11.86 -1.30
CA ASP A 14 5.25 12.42 -0.81
C ASP A 14 4.38 11.35 -0.10
N ALA A 15 5.03 10.50 0.70
CA ALA A 15 4.37 9.48 1.50
C ALA A 15 3.46 10.13 2.56
N LEU A 16 2.36 9.47 2.95
CA LEU A 16 1.60 9.98 4.09
C LEU A 16 2.49 10.03 5.33
N PRO A 17 2.29 11.01 6.24
CA PRO A 17 3.09 11.12 7.46
C PRO A 17 2.99 9.88 8.36
N ASP A 18 1.89 9.14 8.28
CA ASP A 18 1.56 7.96 9.07
C ASP A 18 1.55 6.65 8.26
N ALA A 19 1.87 6.72 6.95
CA ALA A 19 2.05 5.53 6.12
C ALA A 19 3.16 4.64 6.71
N ARG A 20 2.94 3.32 6.67
CA ARG A 20 3.99 2.36 7.03
C ARG A 20 4.46 1.62 5.80
N ILE A 21 5.77 1.48 5.70
CA ILE A 21 6.44 0.73 4.65
C ILE A 21 6.26 -0.76 4.95
N VAL A 22 5.83 -1.52 3.94
CA VAL A 22 5.86 -2.98 3.97
C VAL A 22 6.93 -3.49 3.02
N VAL A 23 7.66 -4.52 3.42
CA VAL A 23 8.84 -5.04 2.69
C VAL A 23 8.59 -6.48 2.26
N ARG A 24 8.93 -6.78 1.01
CA ARG A 24 8.97 -8.12 0.41
C ARG A 24 10.31 -8.30 -0.29
N GLU A 25 11.16 -9.18 0.23
CA GLU A 25 12.51 -9.42 -0.30
C GLU A 25 13.29 -8.10 -0.43
N ASN A 26 13.66 -7.71 -1.65
CA ASN A 26 14.38 -6.46 -1.94
C ASN A 26 13.45 -5.29 -2.28
N TYR A 27 12.13 -5.49 -2.26
CA TYR A 27 11.15 -4.45 -2.59
C TYR A 27 10.42 -3.96 -1.35
N ALA A 28 10.03 -2.69 -1.39
CA ALA A 28 9.20 -2.08 -0.37
C ALA A 28 8.06 -1.29 -1.03
N ALA A 29 6.93 -1.22 -0.32
CA ALA A 29 5.72 -0.54 -0.78
C ALA A 29 5.22 0.45 0.27
N VAL A 30 4.79 1.63 -0.18
CA VAL A 30 4.29 2.71 0.69
C VAL A 30 3.24 3.57 -0.02
N TYR A 31 2.23 3.99 0.73
CA TYR A 31 1.22 4.93 0.24
C TYR A 31 1.77 6.36 0.15
N ALA A 32 1.38 7.07 -0.90
CA ALA A 32 1.91 8.36 -1.32
C ALA A 32 0.85 9.22 -2.04
N GLY A 33 1.22 10.45 -2.38
CA GLY A 33 0.33 11.39 -3.08
C GLY A 33 -0.73 11.90 -2.12
N GLN A 34 -0.30 12.75 -1.18
CA GLN A 34 -1.17 13.25 -0.11
C GLN A 34 -2.32 14.09 -0.69
N THR A 35 -3.55 13.80 -0.26
CA THR A 35 -4.73 14.61 -0.60
C THR A 35 -5.61 14.84 0.61
N SER A 36 -6.12 16.05 0.77
CA SER A 36 -7.10 16.40 1.81
C SER A 36 -8.54 16.50 1.29
N ARG A 37 -8.77 16.04 0.05
CA ARG A 37 -10.09 16.12 -0.59
C ARG A 37 -11.12 15.23 0.10
N TYR A 38 -10.66 14.09 0.64
CA TYR A 38 -11.50 13.05 1.22
C TYR A 38 -11.60 13.19 2.73
N THR A 39 -12.71 13.78 3.21
CA THR A 39 -12.95 13.97 4.65
C THR A 39 -13.73 12.79 5.25
N HIS A 40 -13.34 11.56 4.88
CA HIS A 40 -13.88 10.36 5.53
C HIS A 40 -12.90 9.96 6.63
N GLY A 41 -12.94 10.71 7.75
CA GLY A 41 -12.05 10.59 8.92
C GLY A 41 -12.18 9.27 9.70
N VAL A 42 -12.14 8.15 9.00
CA VAL A 42 -12.22 6.79 9.50
C VAL A 42 -10.90 6.37 10.15
N LEU A 43 -9.78 6.99 9.75
CA LEU A 43 -8.43 6.79 10.34
C LEU A 43 -7.95 7.92 11.25
N GLY A 44 -8.75 8.99 11.43
CA GLY A 44 -8.54 10.01 12.45
C GLY A 44 -7.89 11.31 11.98
N ASP A 45 -7.36 11.36 10.76
CA ASP A 45 -7.04 12.60 10.05
C ASP A 45 -7.77 12.69 8.70
N THR A 46 -7.51 13.76 7.94
CA THR A 46 -8.17 14.06 6.67
C THR A 46 -7.25 13.88 5.46
N VAL A 47 -6.07 13.29 5.64
CA VAL A 47 -5.07 13.14 4.58
C VAL A 47 -5.10 11.69 4.11
N GLU A 48 -5.41 11.49 2.85
CA GLU A 48 -5.47 10.17 2.23
C GLU A 48 -4.43 10.06 1.10
N ALA A 49 -4.11 8.85 0.66
CA ALA A 49 -3.19 8.64 -0.47
C ALA A 49 -3.92 8.51 -1.80
N THR A 50 -3.36 9.12 -2.85
CA THR A 50 -3.78 8.88 -4.25
C THR A 50 -2.84 7.93 -4.99
N ALA A 51 -1.72 7.54 -4.36
CA ALA A 51 -0.71 6.70 -4.97
C ALA A 51 -0.18 5.62 -4.03
N LEU A 52 0.35 4.55 -4.63
CA LEU A 52 1.10 3.49 -3.97
C LEU A 52 2.39 3.30 -4.77
N ILE A 53 3.53 3.47 -4.10
CA ILE A 53 4.87 3.37 -4.71
C ILE A 53 5.51 2.08 -4.27
N VAL A 54 6.10 1.36 -5.23
CA VAL A 54 7.00 0.23 -4.99
C VAL A 54 8.39 0.60 -5.43
N PHE A 55 9.36 0.33 -4.56
CA PHE A 55 10.75 0.71 -4.77
C PHE A 55 11.71 -0.39 -4.31
N ASP A 56 12.89 -0.39 -4.89
CA ASP A 56 14.00 -1.26 -4.49
C ASP A 56 14.66 -0.73 -3.22
N THR A 57 14.82 -1.58 -2.21
CA THR A 57 15.31 -1.19 -0.88
C THR A 57 16.82 -0.98 -0.80
N GLU A 58 17.58 -1.50 -1.76
CA GLU A 58 19.03 -1.33 -1.83
C GLU A 58 19.40 -0.01 -2.51
N THR A 59 18.66 0.36 -3.55
CA THR A 59 18.96 1.50 -4.43
C THR A 59 18.03 2.70 -4.23
N LEU A 60 16.88 2.50 -3.56
CA LEU A 60 15.75 3.45 -3.49
C LEU A 60 15.14 3.79 -4.86
N ALA A 61 15.46 3.05 -5.91
CA ALA A 61 14.87 3.27 -7.23
C ALA A 61 13.39 2.90 -7.22
N GLU A 62 12.54 3.78 -7.73
CA GLU A 62 11.14 3.46 -8.00
C GLU A 62 11.05 2.35 -9.05
N VAL A 63 10.36 1.26 -8.70
CA VAL A 63 10.10 0.13 -9.61
C VAL A 63 8.84 0.43 -10.42
N TYR A 64 7.76 0.80 -9.72
CA TYR A 64 6.54 1.30 -10.32
C TYR A 64 5.71 2.09 -9.32
N ARG A 65 4.72 2.80 -9.85
CA ARG A 65 3.73 3.58 -9.10
C ARG A 65 2.33 3.30 -9.61
N ILE A 66 1.44 3.02 -8.69
CA ILE A 66 0.02 2.91 -8.92
C ILE A 66 -0.59 4.26 -8.57
N VAL A 67 -1.22 4.93 -9.54
CA VAL A 67 -1.94 6.18 -9.34
C VAL A 67 -3.42 5.89 -9.53
N LEU A 68 -4.23 6.30 -8.56
CA LEU A 68 -5.67 6.16 -8.65
C LEU A 68 -6.28 7.26 -9.54
N ASP A 69 -7.39 6.92 -10.19
CA ASP A 69 -8.21 7.92 -10.90
C ASP A 69 -8.71 9.01 -9.96
N ASP A 70 -9.01 10.19 -10.51
CA ASP A 70 -9.70 11.25 -9.79
C ASP A 70 -10.99 10.70 -9.18
N GLY A 71 -11.24 10.99 -7.90
CA GLY A 71 -12.39 10.41 -7.20
C GLY A 71 -12.02 9.33 -6.17
N LEU A 72 -10.80 8.80 -6.25
CA LEU A 72 -10.40 7.61 -5.50
C LEU A 72 -9.19 7.87 -4.61
N VAL A 73 -9.20 7.22 -3.43
CA VAL A 73 -8.07 7.22 -2.49
C VAL A 73 -7.79 5.82 -1.96
N PHE A 74 -6.55 5.56 -1.60
CA PHE A 74 -6.18 4.39 -0.81
C PHE A 74 -6.57 4.64 0.64
N GLU A 75 -7.36 3.72 1.19
CA GLU A 75 -7.78 3.74 2.59
C GLU A 75 -6.88 2.78 3.39
N GLY A 76 -6.26 3.29 4.47
CA GLY A 76 -5.40 2.52 5.37
C GLY A 76 -3.95 3.01 5.40
N LEU A 77 -3.19 2.48 6.36
CA LEU A 77 -1.80 2.89 6.59
C LEU A 77 -0.76 2.02 5.87
N THR A 78 -1.17 0.82 5.44
CA THR A 78 -0.29 -0.17 4.82
C THR A 78 -1.01 -0.92 3.70
N PRO A 79 -0.38 -1.11 2.52
CA PRO A 79 -0.81 -2.14 1.60
C PRO A 79 -0.43 -3.53 2.15
N LEU A 80 -0.97 -4.59 1.56
CA LEU A 80 -0.65 -5.97 1.94
C LEU A 80 -0.03 -6.71 0.74
N TRP A 81 1.15 -7.29 0.95
CA TRP A 81 1.70 -8.32 0.08
C TRP A 81 1.08 -9.68 0.44
N ALA A 82 0.54 -10.39 -0.54
CA ALA A 82 0.07 -11.77 -0.38
C ALA A 82 -0.06 -12.47 -1.73
N ASP A 83 0.43 -13.70 -1.83
CA ASP A 83 0.18 -14.62 -2.95
C ASP A 83 -1.23 -15.19 -2.83
N ILE A 84 -2.18 -14.60 -3.55
CA ILE A 84 -3.61 -14.95 -3.45
C ILE A 84 -4.05 -16.01 -4.46
N ASP A 85 -3.30 -16.20 -5.54
CA ASP A 85 -3.60 -17.16 -6.60
C ASP A 85 -2.74 -18.44 -6.52
N GLY A 86 -1.73 -18.45 -5.65
CA GLY A 86 -0.85 -19.59 -5.38
C GLY A 86 0.26 -19.77 -6.41
N ASN A 87 0.58 -18.74 -7.19
CA ASN A 87 1.59 -18.82 -8.25
C ASN A 87 3.04 -18.58 -7.75
N GLY A 88 3.20 -18.19 -6.48
CA GLY A 88 4.51 -17.91 -5.86
C GLY A 88 4.98 -16.45 -5.99
N VAL A 89 4.22 -15.60 -6.68
CA VAL A 89 4.38 -14.15 -6.74
C VAL A 89 3.35 -13.53 -5.81
N GLU A 90 3.76 -12.60 -4.96
CA GLU A 90 2.80 -11.92 -4.08
C GLU A 90 2.18 -10.72 -4.80
N GLU A 91 0.87 -10.58 -4.72
CA GLU A 91 0.14 -9.40 -5.18
C GLU A 91 0.13 -8.30 -4.12
N LEU A 92 -0.09 -7.06 -4.57
CA LEU A 92 -0.43 -5.94 -3.69
C LEU A 92 -1.94 -5.81 -3.55
N ILE A 93 -2.41 -5.89 -2.32
CA ILE A 93 -3.82 -5.72 -1.97
C ILE A 93 -4.00 -4.41 -1.24
N ALA A 94 -4.91 -3.57 -1.69
CA ALA A 94 -5.23 -2.29 -1.07
C ALA A 94 -6.74 -2.13 -0.87
N THR A 95 -7.14 -1.30 0.09
CA THR A 95 -8.52 -0.81 0.17
C THR A 95 -8.57 0.51 -0.60
N VAL A 96 -9.50 0.65 -1.53
CA VAL A 96 -9.69 1.88 -2.30
C VAL A 96 -11.08 2.42 -2.01
N ALA A 97 -11.13 3.67 -1.56
CA ALA A 97 -12.34 4.38 -1.22
C ALA A 97 -12.72 5.38 -2.31
N ASP A 98 -14.02 5.49 -2.52
CA ASP A 98 -14.68 6.50 -3.35
C ASP A 98 -15.71 7.21 -2.46
N GLU A 99 -15.79 8.53 -2.58
CA GLU A 99 -16.66 9.38 -1.76
C GLU A 99 -18.15 9.11 -1.99
N GLU A 100 -18.52 8.77 -3.22
CA GLU A 100 -19.92 8.61 -3.62
C GLU A 100 -20.39 7.17 -3.48
N VAL A 101 -19.51 6.20 -3.73
CA VAL A 101 -19.89 4.78 -3.83
C VAL A 101 -19.36 3.88 -2.71
N GLY A 102 -18.43 4.36 -1.88
CA GLY A 102 -17.85 3.64 -0.75
C GLY A 102 -16.53 2.93 -1.08
N ALA A 103 -16.08 2.05 -0.18
CA ALA A 103 -14.78 1.40 -0.27
C ALA A 103 -14.85 0.03 -0.95
N ARG A 104 -13.72 -0.47 -1.46
CA ARG A 104 -13.59 -1.81 -2.04
C ARG A 104 -12.16 -2.32 -1.90
N ILE A 105 -11.96 -3.61 -2.13
CA ILE A 105 -10.62 -4.19 -2.22
C ILE A 105 -10.19 -4.17 -3.69
N ARG A 106 -8.97 -3.67 -3.96
CA ARG A 106 -8.29 -3.82 -5.26
C ARG A 106 -7.03 -4.64 -5.09
N VAL A 107 -6.74 -5.43 -6.11
CA VAL A 107 -5.54 -6.27 -6.20
C VAL A 107 -4.74 -5.84 -7.42
N TYR A 108 -3.45 -5.65 -7.21
CA TYR A 108 -2.49 -5.26 -8.22
C TYR A 108 -1.41 -6.34 -8.36
N ALA A 109 -1.02 -6.64 -9.59
CA ALA A 109 0.08 -7.56 -9.88
C ALA A 109 1.37 -7.06 -9.22
N GLY A 110 2.07 -7.94 -8.50
CA GLY A 110 3.23 -7.55 -7.70
C GLY A 110 4.45 -7.09 -8.51
N ASP A 111 4.55 -7.49 -9.78
CA ASP A 111 5.67 -7.21 -10.68
C ASP A 111 5.47 -5.92 -11.50
N THR A 112 4.23 -5.59 -11.86
CA THR A 112 3.90 -4.47 -12.76
C THR A 112 3.07 -3.38 -12.12
N GLY A 113 2.42 -3.66 -10.99
CA GLY A 113 1.43 -2.77 -10.38
C GLY A 113 0.10 -2.69 -11.15
N SER A 114 -0.08 -3.50 -12.20
CA SER A 114 -1.33 -3.50 -12.98
C SER A 114 -2.50 -4.00 -12.13
N GLN A 115 -3.66 -3.32 -12.17
CA GLN A 115 -4.86 -3.83 -11.51
C GLN A 115 -5.31 -5.15 -12.16
N ILE A 116 -5.42 -6.22 -11.38
CA ILE A 116 -5.81 -7.55 -11.87
C ILE A 116 -7.15 -8.03 -11.30
N ALA A 117 -7.59 -7.46 -10.18
CA ALA A 117 -8.90 -7.76 -9.61
C ALA A 117 -9.46 -6.60 -8.79
N GLU A 118 -10.78 -6.55 -8.68
CA GLU A 118 -11.52 -5.64 -7.81
C GLU A 118 -12.69 -6.40 -7.17
N GLY A 119 -12.82 -6.26 -5.86
CA GLY A 119 -13.93 -6.83 -5.09
C GLY A 119 -15.19 -5.96 -5.15
N PRO A 120 -16.33 -6.47 -4.68
CA PRO A 120 -17.55 -5.66 -4.55
C PRO A 120 -17.34 -4.49 -3.58
N LEU A 121 -18.15 -3.45 -3.73
CA LEU A 121 -18.20 -2.33 -2.77
C LEU A 121 -18.52 -2.85 -1.35
N ILE A 122 -17.65 -2.53 -0.42
CA ILE A 122 -17.74 -2.78 1.02
C ILE A 122 -18.14 -1.47 1.69
N GLY A 123 -19.37 -1.44 2.20
CA GLY A 123 -19.85 -0.36 3.08
C GLY A 123 -20.49 0.81 2.34
N ARG A 124 -21.82 0.82 2.31
CA ARG A 124 -22.55 2.07 2.58
C ARG A 124 -22.41 2.30 4.08
N GLY A 125 -21.43 3.10 4.51
CA GLY A 125 -21.20 3.53 5.90
C GLY A 125 -21.07 2.42 6.97
N GLY A 126 -19.88 2.29 7.57
CA GLY A 126 -19.75 1.72 8.92
C GLY A 126 -19.79 0.19 9.08
N ARG A 127 -19.40 -0.60 8.06
CA ARG A 127 -19.19 -2.06 8.22
C ARG A 127 -17.74 -2.46 7.92
N TRP A 128 -16.90 -2.30 8.93
CA TRP A 128 -15.52 -2.75 8.91
C TRP A 128 -15.43 -4.28 8.76
N ARG A 129 -14.64 -4.76 7.80
CA ARG A 129 -14.05 -6.11 7.82
C ARG A 129 -12.57 -5.94 8.12
N HIS A 130 -12.13 -6.45 9.26
CA HIS A 130 -10.71 -6.44 9.62
C HIS A 130 -9.93 -7.31 8.62
N ARG A 131 -8.90 -6.73 7.99
CA ARG A 131 -7.93 -7.47 7.19
C ARG A 131 -6.98 -8.19 8.15
N SER A 132 -7.14 -9.50 8.31
CA SER A 132 -6.18 -10.33 9.03
C SER A 132 -5.14 -10.87 8.07
N SER A 133 -3.86 -10.56 8.29
CA SER A 133 -2.76 -11.30 7.65
C SER A 133 -2.70 -12.72 8.24
N PRO A 134 -2.64 -13.79 7.43
CA PRO A 134 -2.25 -15.11 7.93
C PRO A 134 -0.78 -15.04 8.37
N GLY A 135 -0.53 -15.22 9.66
CA GLY A 135 0.84 -15.27 10.20
C GLY A 135 1.61 -16.44 9.59
N ARG A 136 2.78 -16.17 9.01
CA ARG A 136 3.69 -17.20 8.53
C ARG A 136 4.33 -17.88 9.75
N SER A 137 3.99 -19.15 9.97
CA SER A 137 4.65 -19.99 10.97
C SER A 137 6.03 -20.38 10.49
N VAL A 138 7.07 -19.72 11.01
CA VAL A 138 8.45 -20.16 10.83
C VAL A 138 8.70 -21.31 11.80
N ARG A 139 8.83 -22.54 11.28
CA ARG A 139 9.46 -23.63 12.02
C ARG A 139 10.98 -23.48 11.84
N MET A 140 11.69 -23.18 12.91
CA MET A 140 13.14 -23.35 12.95
C MET A 140 13.43 -24.84 13.10
N ALA A 141 14.29 -25.36 12.20
CA ALA A 141 15.01 -26.62 12.37
C ALA A 141 16.44 -26.30 12.81
#